data_AF-A0A8S0FNX1-F1
#
_entry.id   AF-A0A8S0FNX1-F1
#
_cell.length_a   1.000
_cell.length_b   1.000
_cell.length_c   1.000
_cell.angle_alpha   90.00
_cell.angle_beta   90.00
_cell.angle_gamma   90.00
#
_symmetry.space_group_name_H-M   'P 1'
#
loop_
_entity.id
_entity.type
_entity.pdbx_description
1 polymer ?
#
loop_
_entity_poly.entity_id
_entity_poly.type
_entity_poly.pdbx_seq_one_letter_code
_entity_poly.pdbx_strand_id
1 'polypeptide(L)'
;MSEQLVTPENVTTKDGKINLLDLNRQQMREFFKDLGEKPFRADQVMKWMYHYCCDNFDEMTDINKVLRGKLKEVAEIRAPEVVSVCRATLY
;
A
#
# COMPACT_ATOMS: atom_id res chain seq x y z
N MET A 1 32.77 2.76 3.95
CA MET A 1 32.31 1.49 3.36
C MET A 1 30.82 1.62 3.20
N SER A 2 30.38 1.87 1.97
CA SER A 2 28.98 2.10 1.65
C SER A 2 28.24 0.76 1.73
N GLU A 3 27.38 0.59 2.72
CA GLU A 3 26.44 -0.51 2.75
C GLU A 3 25.46 -0.34 1.59
N GLN A 4 25.65 -1.19 0.58
CA GLN A 4 24.71 -1.38 -0.51
C GLN A 4 23.45 -2.05 0.05
N LEU A 5 22.36 -1.29 0.16
CA LEU A 5 21.02 -1.87 0.19
C LEU A 5 20.71 -2.36 -1.21
N VAL A 6 21.05 -3.61 -1.46
CA VAL A 6 20.64 -4.38 -2.62
C VAL A 6 19.15 -4.69 -2.44
N THR A 7 18.30 -3.83 -3.01
CA THR A 7 17.11 -4.34 -3.72
C THR A 7 17.65 -5.17 -4.88
N PRO A 8 17.08 -6.35 -5.15
CA PRO A 8 16.09 -6.34 -6.21
C PRO A 8 15.04 -7.49 -6.14
N GLU A 9 13.97 -7.30 -6.92
CA GLU A 9 13.15 -8.35 -7.56
C GLU A 9 11.97 -8.98 -6.79
N ASN A 10 10.80 -8.40 -7.11
CA ASN A 10 9.65 -9.09 -7.67
C ASN A 10 8.53 -9.51 -6.70
N VAL A 11 7.44 -8.74 -6.70
CA VAL A 11 6.22 -9.24 -7.34
C VAL A 11 5.59 -8.10 -8.15
N THR A 12 5.84 -8.09 -9.46
CA THR A 12 4.84 -7.55 -10.40
C THR A 12 3.61 -8.43 -10.26
N THR A 13 2.59 -7.97 -9.55
CA THR A 13 1.36 -8.76 -9.40
C THR A 13 0.62 -8.79 -10.73
N LYS A 14 0.22 -10.01 -11.07
CA LYS A 14 -0.21 -10.53 -12.37
C LYS A 14 -1.48 -9.90 -12.97
N ASP A 15 -2.02 -8.83 -12.38
CA ASP A 15 -3.36 -8.31 -12.69
C ASP A 15 -3.36 -6.87 -13.22
N GLY A 16 -2.20 -6.26 -13.47
CA GLY A 16 -2.12 -4.87 -13.96
C GLY A 16 -2.61 -3.83 -12.95
N LYS A 17 -2.77 -4.20 -11.67
CA LYS A 17 -3.17 -3.32 -10.57
C LYS A 17 -1.94 -2.78 -9.85
N ILE A 18 -2.04 -1.54 -9.39
CA ILE A 18 -0.95 -0.82 -8.71
C ILE A 18 -0.90 -1.25 -7.24
N ASN A 19 0.26 -1.71 -6.75
CA ASN A 19 0.43 -1.97 -5.33
C ASN A 19 0.67 -0.67 -4.57
N LEU A 20 -0.26 -0.26 -3.71
CA LEU A 20 -0.15 0.99 -2.96
C LEU A 20 0.99 0.99 -1.93
N LEU A 21 1.49 -0.18 -1.53
CA LEU A 21 2.66 -0.29 -0.65
C LEU A 21 3.97 0.07 -1.36
N ASP A 22 3.99 0.00 -2.69
CA ASP A 22 5.16 0.34 -3.50
C ASP A 22 5.24 1.86 -3.77
N LEU A 23 4.11 2.56 -3.64
CA LEU A 23 4.01 3.98 -3.92
C LEU A 23 4.47 4.85 -2.75
N ASN A 24 5.44 5.72 -3.01
CA ASN A 24 5.84 6.75 -2.08
C ASN A 24 4.75 7.84 -1.94
N ARG A 25 4.78 8.63 -0.86
CA ARG A 25 3.81 9.71 -0.57
C ARG A 25 3.58 10.66 -1.75
N GLN A 26 4.65 11.01 -2.47
CA GLN A 26 4.57 11.87 -3.65
C GLN A 26 3.83 11.19 -4.81
N GLN A 27 4.17 9.94 -5.12
CA GLN A 27 3.53 9.17 -6.18
C GLN A 27 2.05 8.91 -5.86
N MET A 28 1.72 8.66 -4.60
CA MET A 28 0.31 8.50 -4.20
C MET A 28 -0.46 9.81 -4.38
N ARG A 29 0.13 10.97 -4.06
CA ARG A 29 -0.51 12.27 -4.31
C ARG A 29 -0.71 12.55 -5.80
N GLU A 30 0.26 12.20 -6.65
CA GLU A 30 0.14 12.33 -8.10
C GLU A 30 -0.93 11.39 -8.67
N PHE A 31 -0.97 10.15 -8.19
CA PHE A 31 -1.99 9.17 -8.57
C PHE A 31 -3.41 9.65 -8.24
N PHE A 32 -3.61 10.18 -7.03
CA PHE A 32 -4.90 10.75 -6.63
C PHE A 32 -5.22 12.02 -7.42
N LYS A 33 -4.21 12.83 -7.77
CA LYS A 33 -4.37 14.02 -8.61
C LYS A 33 -4.81 13.65 -10.03
N ASP A 34 -4.26 12.59 -10.61
CA ASP A 34 -4.64 12.07 -11.93
C ASP A 34 -6.09 11.54 -11.94
N LEU A 35 -6.50 10.91 -10.84
CA LEU A 35 -7.90 10.49 -10.61
C LEU A 35 -8.90 11.65 -10.40
N GLY A 36 -8.42 12.90 -10.31
CA GLY A 36 -9.23 14.08 -10.02
C GLY A 36 -9.62 14.24 -8.54
N GLU A 37 -8.93 13.55 -7.64
CA GLU A 37 -9.17 13.59 -6.20
C GLU A 37 -8.17 14.52 -5.49
N LYS A 38 -8.55 14.99 -4.30
CA LYS A 38 -7.69 15.90 -3.54
C LYS A 38 -6.51 15.14 -2.89
N PRO A 39 -5.30 15.74 -2.85
CA PRO A 39 -4.09 15.06 -2.37
C PRO A 39 -4.13 14.68 -0.89
N PHE A 40 -5.00 15.31 -0.09
CA PHE A 40 -5.18 14.92 1.32
C PHE A 40 -5.78 13.50 1.47
N ARG A 41 -6.50 13.01 0.45
CA ARG A 41 -7.04 11.65 0.45
C ARG A 41 -5.92 10.61 0.44
N ALA A 42 -4.85 10.88 -0.31
CA ALA A 42 -3.65 10.05 -0.29
C ALA A 42 -3.00 10.03 1.11
N ASP A 43 -2.92 11.18 1.79
CA ASP A 43 -2.40 11.23 3.17
C ASP A 43 -3.29 10.45 4.16
N GLN A 44 -4.62 10.43 3.97
CA GLN A 44 -5.53 9.59 4.77
C GLN A 44 -5.26 8.09 4.54
N VAL A 45 -5.20 7.65 3.29
CA VAL A 45 -4.91 6.25 2.93
C VAL A 45 -3.55 5.83 3.49
N MET A 46 -2.55 6.71 3.41
CA MET A 46 -1.23 6.48 3.99
C MET A 46 -1.32 6.29 5.52
N LYS A 47 -2.09 7.13 6.21
CA LYS A 47 -2.32 6.98 7.66
C LYS A 47 -2.94 5.61 7.99
N TRP A 48 -3.89 5.14 7.18
CA TRP A 48 -4.52 3.84 7.35
C TRP A 48 -3.56 2.68 7.11
N MET A 49 -2.76 2.74 6.04
CA MET A 49 -1.78 1.69 5.73
C MET A 49 -0.69 1.58 6.81
N TYR A 50 -0.12 2.69 7.28
CA TYR A 50 1.00 2.65 8.24
C TYR A 50 0.58 2.50 9.71
N HIS A 51 -0.55 3.07 10.13
CA HIS A 51 -0.98 2.96 11.54
C HIS A 51 -1.85 1.74 11.81
N TYR A 52 -2.67 1.32 10.85
CA TYR A 52 -3.62 0.22 11.05
C TYR A 52 -3.19 -1.07 10.34
N CYS A 53 -2.10 -1.04 9.54
CA CYS A 53 -1.66 -2.16 8.70
C CYS A 53 -2.83 -2.78 7.92
N CYS A 54 -3.73 -1.91 7.46
CA CYS A 54 -5.00 -2.31 6.89
C CYS A 54 -4.83 -2.59 5.39
N ASP A 55 -5.02 -3.84 4.99
CA ASP A 55 -4.99 -4.28 3.59
C ASP A 55 -6.34 -4.12 2.88
N ASN A 56 -7.42 -3.85 3.61
CA ASN A 56 -8.76 -3.67 3.05
C ASN A 56 -9.19 -2.21 2.93
N PHE A 57 -9.53 -1.78 1.71
CA PHE A 57 -10.17 -0.48 1.49
C PHE A 57 -11.55 -0.37 2.14
N ASP A 58 -12.19 -1.51 2.48
CA ASP A 58 -13.51 -1.52 3.11
C ASP A 58 -13.51 -1.04 4.57
N GLU A 59 -12.39 -1.23 5.26
CA GLU A 59 -12.23 -0.85 6.65
C GLU A 59 -11.92 0.64 6.81
N MET A 60 -11.48 1.31 5.73
CA MET A 60 -11.27 2.76 5.71
C MET A 60 -12.61 3.50 5.68
N THR A 61 -13.20 3.76 6.85
CA THR A 61 -14.49 4.46 7.02
C THR A 61 -14.45 5.96 6.66
N ASP A 62 -13.26 6.56 6.63
CA ASP A 62 -13.06 7.96 6.24
C ASP A 62 -13.16 8.21 4.71
N ILE A 63 -13.25 7.13 3.93
CA ILE A 63 -13.22 7.16 2.47
C ILE A 63 -14.63 6.91 1.90
N ASN A 64 -15.03 7.74 0.93
CA ASN A 64 -16.30 7.58 0.23
C ASN A 64 -16.33 6.24 -0.56
N LYS A 65 -17.49 5.57 -0.59
CA LYS A 65 -17.74 4.35 -1.36
C LYS A 65 -17.34 4.47 -2.85
N VAL A 66 -17.51 5.65 -3.45
CA VAL A 66 -17.12 5.92 -4.84
C VAL A 66 -15.60 5.79 -5.04
N LEU A 67 -14.84 6.40 -4.13
CA LEU A 67 -13.37 6.38 -4.17
C LEU A 67 -12.84 4.97 -3.87
N ARG A 68 -13.48 4.27 -2.92
CA ARG A 68 -13.20 2.86 -2.61
C ARG A 68 -13.40 1.94 -3.83
N GLY A 69 -14.45 2.16 -4.61
CA GLY A 69 -14.70 1.42 -5.85
C GLY A 69 -13.57 1.59 -6.85
N LYS A 70 -13.22 2.86 -7.16
CA LYS A 70 -12.11 3.17 -8.07
C LYS A 70 -10.79 2.56 -7.60
N LEU A 71 -10.46 2.71 -6.31
CA LEU A 71 -9.25 2.16 -5.70
C LEU A 71 -9.17 0.64 -5.85
N LYS A 72 -10.27 -0.10 -5.70
CA LYS A 72 -10.29 -1.56 -5.89
C LYS A 72 -10.07 -2.01 -7.33
N GLU A 73 -10.46 -1.18 -8.31
CA GLU A 73 -10.23 -1.46 -9.73
C GLU A 73 -8.78 -1.21 -10.11
N VAL A 74 -8.21 -0.09 -9.67
CA VAL A 74 -6.88 0.38 -10.08
C VAL A 74 -5.74 -0.11 -9.20
N ALA A 75 -6.01 -0.43 -7.94
CA ALA A 75 -5.00 -0.70 -6.93
C ALA A 75 -5.34 -1.90 -6.03
N GLU A 76 -4.29 -2.53 -5.51
CA GLU A 76 -4.38 -3.53 -4.45
C GLU A 76 -3.36 -3.22 -3.34
N ILE A 77 -3.66 -3.63 -2.11
CA ILE A 77 -2.72 -3.58 -0.99
C ILE A 77 -2.34 -5.03 -0.70
N ARG A 78 -1.19 -5.48 -1.22
CA ARG A 78 -0.70 -6.84 -0.98
C ARG A 78 0.62 -6.77 -0.23
N ALA A 79 0.56 -7.05 1.07
CA ALA A 79 1.75 -7.27 1.88
C ALA A 79 2.34 -8.66 1.61
N PRO A 80 3.67 -8.84 1.68
CA PRO A 80 4.28 -10.17 1.57
C PRO A 80 3.86 -11.06 2.74
N GLU A 81 3.50 -12.30 2.44
CA GLU A 81 3.13 -13.29 3.45
C GLU A 81 4.40 -13.83 4.16
N VAL A 82 4.34 -13.94 5.49
CA VAL A 82 5.47 -14.45 6.28
C VAL A 82 5.51 -15.98 6.17
N VAL A 83 6.52 -16.50 5.46
CA VAL A 83 6.64 -17.93 5.16
C VAL A 83 7.15 -18.75 6.35
N SER A 84 8.02 -18.19 7.20
CA SER A 84 8.48 -18.88 8.42
C SER A 84 8.89 -17.89 9.50
N VAL A 85 8.44 -18.12 10.74
CA VAL A 85 8.92 -17.42 11.92
C VAL A 85 9.59 -18.41 12.87
N CYS A 86 10.91 -18.28 13.05
CA CYS A 86 11.63 -19.03 14.09
C CYS A 86 11.61 -18.22 15.38
N ARG A 87 10.72 -18.56 16.29
CA ARG A 87 10.65 -17.92 17.60
C ARG A 87 11.55 -18.69 18.57
N ALA A 88 12.71 -18.14 18.90
CA ALA A 88 13.60 -18.73 19.89
C ALA A 88 12.94 -18.65 21.28
N THR A 89 12.61 -19.79 21.88
CA THR A 89 12.18 -19.86 23.27
C THR A 89 13.44 -19.87 24.14
N LEU A 90 13.72 -18.76 24.83
CA LEU A 90 14.74 -18.76 25.88
C LEU A 90 14.12 -19.40 27.13
N TYR A 91 14.74 -20.48 27.60
CA TYR A 91 14.48 -21.14 28.88
C TYR A 91 15.18 -20.40 30.02
#